data_AF-A0A7K8XKM0-F1
#
_entry.id   AF-A0A7K8XKM0-F1
#
_cell.length_a   1.000
_cell.length_b   1.000
_cell.length_c   1.000
_cell.angle_alpha   90.00
_cell.angle_beta   90.00
_cell.angle_gamma   90.00
#
_symmetry.space_group_name_H-M   'P 1'
#
loop_
_entity.id
_entity.type
_entity.pdbx_description
1 polymer ?
#
loop_
_entity_poly.entity_id
_entity_poly.type
_entity_poly.pdbx_seq_one_letter_code
_entity_poly.pdbx_strand_id
1 'polypeptide(L)'
;QLTEKLQDAENDSMAKIAELEKQLSQARRELEVLREQLSPPQLPSPPAPQPQDCYRLALERRLVELEEKGLVQILRGPDGDVAIEIVPVVIETPAAPVVIGEPAGTAETAATITAATSGTSTAPPLPGAQMPPPPPP
;
A
#
# COMPACT_ATOMS: atom_id res chain seq x y z
N GLN A 1 28.94 -61.58 -7.69
CA GLN A 1 28.38 -61.58 -6.31
C GLN A 1 28.33 -60.20 -5.67
N LEU A 2 29.43 -59.55 -5.26
CA LEU A 2 29.32 -58.22 -4.64
C LEU A 2 28.82 -57.13 -5.61
N THR A 3 29.45 -56.98 -6.77
CA THR A 3 29.04 -56.03 -7.83
C THR A 3 27.64 -56.31 -8.37
N GLU A 4 27.30 -57.60 -8.45
CA GLU A 4 25.99 -58.13 -8.88
C GLU A 4 24.89 -57.67 -7.91
N LYS A 5 25.05 -57.94 -6.60
CA LYS A 5 24.12 -57.46 -5.55
C LYS A 5 24.02 -55.93 -5.45
N LEU A 6 25.08 -55.20 -5.80
CA LEU A 6 25.05 -53.75 -5.87
C LEU A 6 24.17 -53.29 -7.06
N GLN A 7 24.37 -53.89 -8.23
CA GLN A 7 23.58 -53.61 -9.43
C GLN A 7 22.10 -54.01 -9.27
N ASP A 8 21.81 -55.12 -8.58
CA ASP A 8 20.45 -55.51 -8.20
C ASP A 8 19.78 -54.41 -7.34
N ALA A 9 20.47 -53.93 -6.30
CA ALA A 9 19.97 -52.87 -5.42
C ALA A 9 19.83 -51.50 -6.12
N GLU A 10 20.71 -51.19 -7.08
CA GLU A 10 20.60 -50.00 -7.93
C GLU A 10 19.38 -50.09 -8.86
N ASN A 11 19.12 -51.26 -9.45
CA ASN A 11 17.92 -51.53 -10.26
C ASN A 11 16.63 -51.43 -9.44
N ASP A 12 16.58 -52.04 -8.25
CA ASP A 12 15.44 -51.96 -7.32
C ASP A 12 15.16 -50.50 -6.91
N SER A 13 16.22 -49.73 -6.62
CA SER A 13 16.12 -48.30 -6.33
C SER A 13 15.54 -47.52 -7.51
N MET A 14 16.06 -47.75 -8.72
CA MET A 14 15.57 -47.11 -9.96
C MET A 14 14.10 -47.45 -10.24
N ALA A 15 13.71 -48.72 -10.09
CA ALA A 15 12.33 -49.16 -10.23
C ALA A 15 11.41 -48.50 -9.19
N LYS A 16 11.88 -48.34 -7.94
CA LYS A 16 11.11 -47.67 -6.89
C LYS A 16 10.98 -46.16 -7.12
N ILE A 17 12.01 -45.50 -7.63
CA ILE A 17 11.93 -44.09 -8.05
C ILE A 17 10.86 -43.93 -9.13
N ALA A 18 10.91 -44.73 -10.20
CA ALA A 18 9.93 -44.67 -11.28
C ALA A 18 8.48 -44.96 -10.81
N GLU A 19 8.30 -45.87 -9.84
CA GLU A 19 6.99 -46.09 -9.22
C GLU A 19 6.50 -44.86 -8.44
N LEU A 20 7.36 -44.25 -7.63
CA LEU A 20 7.03 -43.05 -6.84
C LEU A 20 6.74 -41.83 -7.74
N GLU A 21 7.50 -41.64 -8.82
CA GLU A 21 7.25 -40.59 -9.82
C GLU A 21 5.91 -40.79 -10.53
N LYS A 22 5.55 -42.04 -10.87
CA LYS A 22 4.24 -42.40 -11.40
C LYS A 22 3.12 -42.12 -10.39
N GLN A 23 3.31 -42.49 -9.12
CA GLN A 23 2.34 -42.23 -8.05
C GLN A 23 2.13 -40.72 -7.83
N LEU A 24 3.19 -39.92 -7.77
CA LEU A 24 3.12 -38.46 -7.66
C LEU A 24 2.44 -37.82 -8.89
N SER A 25 2.72 -38.32 -10.09
CA SER A 25 2.10 -37.83 -11.33
C SER A 25 0.61 -38.17 -11.41
N GLN A 26 0.23 -39.36 -10.93
CA GLN A 26 -1.17 -39.78 -10.84
C GLN A 26 -1.92 -38.97 -9.77
N ALA A 27 -1.36 -38.82 -8.57
CA ALA A 27 -1.97 -38.02 -7.49
C ALA A 27 -2.15 -36.54 -7.88
N ARG A 28 -1.19 -35.96 -8.63
CA ARG A 28 -1.34 -34.62 -9.21
C ARG A 28 -2.51 -34.53 -10.19
N ARG A 29 -2.68 -35.53 -11.08
CA ARG A 29 -3.80 -35.59 -12.02
C ARG A 29 -5.13 -35.74 -11.28
N GLU A 30 -5.20 -36.60 -10.27
CA GLU A 30 -6.41 -36.81 -9.46
C GLU A 30 -6.80 -35.55 -8.68
N LEU A 31 -5.83 -34.84 -8.09
CA LEU A 31 -6.07 -33.54 -7.46
C LEU A 31 -6.57 -32.48 -8.45
N GLU A 32 -6.06 -32.47 -9.69
CA GLU A 32 -6.52 -31.52 -10.71
C GLU A 32 -7.93 -31.85 -11.21
N VAL A 33 -8.27 -33.13 -11.40
CA VAL A 33 -9.63 -33.58 -11.74
C VAL A 33 -10.63 -33.36 -10.60
N LEU A 34 -10.19 -33.43 -9.34
CA LEU A 34 -11.02 -33.05 -8.19
C LEU A 34 -11.20 -31.54 -8.07
N ARG A 35 -10.16 -30.76 -8.40
CA ARG A 35 -10.25 -29.29 -8.48
C ARG A 35 -11.18 -28.84 -9.59
N GLU A 36 -11.11 -29.44 -10.78
CA GLU A 36 -11.99 -29.11 -11.91
C GLU A 36 -13.46 -29.36 -11.54
N GLN A 37 -13.78 -30.52 -10.95
CA GLN A 37 -15.15 -30.86 -10.53
C GLN A 37 -15.67 -30.03 -9.35
N LEU A 38 -14.81 -29.55 -8.45
CA LEU A 38 -15.20 -28.73 -7.30
C LEU A 38 -15.15 -27.22 -7.59
N SER A 39 -14.48 -26.81 -8.66
CA SER A 39 -14.43 -25.40 -9.07
C SER A 39 -15.77 -24.99 -9.70
N PRO A 40 -16.30 -23.80 -9.38
CA PRO A 40 -17.31 -23.19 -10.23
C PRO A 40 -16.73 -22.98 -11.64
N PRO A 41 -17.57 -22.94 -12.70
CA PRO A 41 -17.11 -22.66 -14.06
C PRO A 41 -16.27 -21.38 -14.06
N GLN A 42 -15.14 -21.42 -14.77
CA GLN A 42 -14.06 -20.43 -14.68
C GLN A 42 -14.51 -19.01 -15.08
N LEU A 43 -15.12 -18.31 -14.12
CA LEU A 43 -15.15 -16.86 -14.08
C LEU A 43 -13.68 -16.38 -14.14
N PRO A 44 -13.35 -15.38 -14.98
CA PRO A 44 -12.02 -14.82 -15.00
C PRO A 44 -11.68 -14.34 -13.58
N SER A 45 -10.46 -14.63 -13.11
CA SER A 45 -10.00 -14.18 -11.80
C SER A 45 -10.27 -12.67 -11.67
N PRO A 46 -10.89 -12.20 -10.58
CA PRO A 46 -11.14 -10.77 -10.42
C PRO A 46 -9.83 -10.01 -10.61
N PRO A 47 -9.84 -8.88 -11.35
CA PRO A 47 -8.61 -8.14 -11.62
C PRO A 47 -7.93 -7.83 -10.29
N ALA A 48 -6.61 -8.02 -10.23
CA ALA A 48 -5.84 -7.64 -9.06
C ALA A 48 -6.16 -6.17 -8.72
N PRO A 49 -6.45 -5.85 -7.44
CA PRO A 49 -6.94 -4.52 -7.06
C PRO A 49 -5.97 -3.46 -7.57
N GLN A 50 -6.50 -2.45 -8.24
CA GLN A 50 -5.68 -1.43 -8.86
C GLN A 50 -4.85 -0.72 -7.78
N PRO A 51 -3.70 -0.12 -8.13
CA PRO A 51 -2.95 0.71 -7.18
C PRO A 51 -3.80 1.80 -6.53
N GLN A 52 -4.85 2.27 -7.23
CA GLN A 52 -5.86 3.19 -6.73
C GLN A 52 -6.77 2.57 -5.66
N ASP A 53 -7.24 1.33 -5.85
CA ASP A 53 -8.07 0.60 -4.87
C ASP A 53 -7.26 0.32 -3.60
N CYS A 54 -6.01 -0.10 -3.75
CA CYS A 54 -5.08 -0.30 -2.64
C CYS A 54 -4.84 1.00 -1.85
N TYR A 55 -4.68 2.14 -2.53
CA TYR A 55 -4.56 3.44 -1.89
C TYR A 55 -5.86 3.87 -1.19
N ARG A 56 -7.01 3.64 -1.82
CA ARG A 56 -8.33 3.93 -1.24
C ARG A 56 -8.55 3.14 0.05
N LEU A 57 -8.33 1.83 0.05
CA LEU A 57 -8.48 0.98 1.24
C LEU A 57 -7.50 1.39 2.36
N ALA A 58 -6.28 1.81 2.01
CA ALA A 58 -5.33 2.34 2.97
C ALA A 58 -5.82 3.68 3.59
N LEU A 59 -6.42 4.57 2.80
CA LEU A 59 -7.01 5.82 3.28
C LEU A 59 -8.24 5.58 4.16
N GLU A 60 -9.14 4.68 3.75
CA GLU A 60 -10.31 4.28 4.54
C GLU A 60 -9.88 3.72 5.91
N ARG A 61 -8.85 2.85 5.96
CA ARG A 61 -8.26 2.38 7.22
C ARG A 61 -7.66 3.51 8.06
N ARG A 62 -6.96 4.48 7.45
CA ARG A 62 -6.38 5.61 8.17
C ARG A 62 -7.42 6.58 8.73
N LEU A 63 -8.56 6.74 8.06
CA LEU A 63 -9.67 7.54 8.56
C LEU A 63 -10.28 6.91 9.83
N VAL A 64 -10.57 5.60 9.79
CA VAL A 64 -11.02 4.86 11.00
C VAL A 64 -10.00 4.96 12.13
N GLU A 65 -8.70 4.77 11.83
CA GLU A 65 -7.63 4.93 12.82
C GLU A 65 -7.55 6.33 13.46
N LEU A 66 -8.01 7.40 12.80
CA LEU A 66 -8.02 8.76 13.35
C LEU A 66 -9.29 9.04 14.17
N GLU A 67 -10.42 8.46 13.74
CA GLU A 67 -11.71 8.50 14.45
C GLU A 67 -11.66 7.70 15.76
N GLU A 68 -11.09 6.48 15.75
CA GLU A 68 -10.83 5.67 16.96
C GLU A 68 -9.94 6.38 17.98
N LYS A 69 -9.04 7.27 17.53
CA LYS A 69 -8.17 8.07 18.41
C LYS A 69 -8.82 9.37 18.87
N GLY A 70 -10.04 9.69 18.42
CA GLY A 70 -10.71 10.95 18.70
C GLY A 70 -9.99 12.17 18.12
N LEU A 71 -9.24 12.00 17.02
CA LEU A 71 -8.51 13.08 16.33
C LEU A 71 -9.33 13.72 15.21
N VAL A 72 -10.28 12.98 14.66
CA VAL A 72 -11.29 13.46 13.71
C VAL A 72 -12.64 12.86 14.02
N GLN A 73 -13.71 13.47 13.51
CA GLN A 73 -15.05 12.89 13.50
C GLN A 73 -15.57 12.85 12.05
N ILE A 74 -16.13 11.71 11.61
CA ILE A 74 -16.54 11.49 10.22
C ILE A 74 -18.07 11.60 10.11
N LEU A 75 -18.55 12.75 9.66
CA LEU A 75 -19.98 13.01 9.45
C LEU A 75 -20.37 12.56 8.04
N ARG A 76 -21.29 11.58 7.95
CA ARG A 76 -21.78 11.00 6.70
C ARG A 76 -23.14 11.58 6.34
N GLY A 77 -23.23 12.27 5.20
CA GLY A 77 -24.44 12.89 4.69
C GLY A 77 -25.41 11.89 4.03
N PRO A 78 -26.67 12.30 3.79
CA PRO A 78 -27.69 11.43 3.21
C PRO A 78 -27.37 10.99 1.77
N ASP A 79 -26.76 11.87 0.97
CA ASP A 79 -26.44 11.63 -0.44
C ASP A 79 -25.04 11.01 -0.66
N GLY A 80 -24.38 10.54 0.41
CA GLY A 80 -23.05 9.94 0.36
C GLY A 80 -21.89 10.92 0.57
N ASP A 81 -22.16 12.21 0.76
CA ASP A 81 -21.17 13.20 1.17
C ASP A 81 -20.49 12.82 2.49
N VAL A 82 -19.22 13.19 2.65
CA VAL A 82 -18.42 12.93 3.85
C VAL A 82 -17.72 14.21 4.28
N ALA A 83 -18.09 14.73 5.45
CA ALA A 83 -17.36 15.79 6.14
C ALA A 83 -16.45 15.18 7.22
N ILE A 84 -15.28 15.78 7.42
CA ILE A 84 -14.28 15.37 8.41
C ILE A 84 -14.01 16.58 9.30
N GLU A 85 -14.48 16.53 10.53
CA GLU A 85 -14.19 17.55 11.54
C GLU A 85 -12.89 17.18 12.28
N ILE A 86 -12.03 18.15 12.55
CA ILE A 86 -10.72 17.95 13.20
C ILE A 86 -10.85 18.28 14.68
N VAL A 87 -10.60 17.31 15.55
CA VAL A 87 -10.74 17.48 17.01
C VAL A 87 -9.45 18.07 17.58
N PRO A 88 -9.49 19.23 18.28
CA PRO A 88 -8.30 19.85 18.83
C PRO A 88 -7.77 19.09 20.05
N VAL A 89 -6.62 18.43 19.90
CA VAL A 89 -5.94 17.75 21.01
C VAL A 89 -5.27 18.76 21.93
N VAL A 90 -5.76 18.88 23.17
CA VAL A 90 -5.07 19.62 24.24
C VAL A 90 -3.90 18.78 24.74
N ILE A 91 -2.74 18.92 24.10
CA ILE A 91 -1.47 18.38 24.60
C ILE A 91 -1.03 19.29 25.76
N GLU A 92 -1.08 18.79 26.99
CA GLU A 92 -0.52 19.48 28.17
C GLU A 92 1.02 19.53 28.10
N THR A 93 1.52 20.40 27.23
CA THR A 93 2.92 20.79 27.19
C THR A 93 3.16 21.78 28.33
N PRO A 94 4.12 21.55 29.25
CA PRO A 94 4.35 22.44 30.39
C PRO A 94 4.91 23.81 29.94
N ALA A 95 3.99 24.75 29.77
CA ALA A 95 4.14 26.20 29.74
C ALA A 95 5.12 26.84 28.73
N ALA A 96 4.57 27.33 27.61
CA ALA A 96 4.99 28.59 27.00
C ALA A 96 3.75 29.29 26.37
N PRO A 97 3.37 30.51 26.77
CA PRO A 97 2.17 31.16 26.25
C PRO A 97 2.43 31.84 24.90
N VAL A 98 1.62 31.50 23.89
CA VAL A 98 1.45 32.29 22.66
C VAL A 98 0.00 32.78 22.62
N VAL A 99 -0.18 34.03 22.22
CA VAL A 99 -1.45 34.78 22.39
C VAL A 99 -2.55 34.25 21.46
N ILE A 100 -3.78 34.22 21.98
CA ILE A 100 -5.00 33.81 21.28
C ILE A 100 -5.28 34.76 20.10
N GLY A 101 -5.41 34.20 18.90
CA GLY A 101 -5.88 34.89 17.70
C GLY A 101 -7.24 34.35 17.25
N GLU A 102 -8.32 34.99 17.67
CA GLU A 102 -9.69 34.67 17.28
C GLU A 102 -10.02 35.23 15.88
N PRO A 103 -10.57 34.43 14.95
CA PRO A 103 -11.05 34.92 13.65
C PRO A 103 -12.59 34.98 13.60
N ALA A 104 -13.18 35.95 14.31
CA ALA A 104 -14.57 36.34 14.10
C ALA A 104 -14.67 37.53 13.13
N GLY A 105 -15.62 37.49 12.18
CA GLY A 105 -16.03 38.67 11.41
C GLY A 105 -15.57 38.73 9.95
N THR A 106 -16.53 38.44 9.06
CA THR A 106 -16.55 38.75 7.63
C THR A 106 -16.13 40.18 7.27
N ALA A 107 -15.27 40.35 6.27
CA ALA A 107 -15.26 41.52 5.38
C ALA A 107 -14.61 41.20 4.02
N GLU A 108 -15.24 41.62 2.92
CA GLU A 108 -14.63 41.62 1.58
C GLU A 108 -13.68 42.82 1.42
N THR A 109 -12.63 42.66 0.62
CA THR A 109 -12.10 43.73 -0.25
C THR A 109 -11.34 43.09 -1.42
N ALA A 110 -11.87 43.24 -2.63
CA ALA A 110 -11.18 42.82 -3.86
C ALA A 110 -10.24 43.92 -4.37
N ALA A 111 -8.99 43.58 -4.68
CA ALA A 111 -7.99 44.52 -5.21
C ALA A 111 -7.00 43.84 -6.17
N THR A 112 -7.48 43.49 -7.36
CA THR A 112 -6.65 43.28 -8.57
C THR A 112 -6.35 44.67 -9.17
N ILE A 113 -5.21 45.01 -9.79
CA ILE A 113 -4.10 44.22 -10.34
C ILE A 113 -2.81 44.38 -9.46
N THR A 114 -1.57 44.74 -9.83
CA THR A 114 -0.88 45.16 -11.08
C THR A 114 0.52 44.52 -11.16
N ALA A 115 1.58 45.18 -11.66
CA ALA A 115 2.86 44.55 -11.99
C ALA A 115 4.10 45.45 -11.77
N ALA A 116 5.24 44.81 -11.45
CA ALA A 116 6.64 45.25 -11.61
C ALA A 116 7.08 46.56 -10.91
N THR A 117 8.24 46.67 -10.23
CA THR A 117 9.60 46.19 -10.62
C THR A 117 10.57 46.04 -9.41
N SER A 118 11.62 45.24 -9.60
CA SER A 118 13.00 45.35 -9.04
C SER A 118 13.25 45.75 -7.57
N GLY A 119 13.76 44.82 -6.74
CA GLY A 119 14.20 45.11 -5.35
C GLY A 119 14.94 43.97 -4.63
N THR A 120 16.15 43.65 -5.08
CA THR A 120 17.13 42.67 -4.52
C THR A 120 17.08 42.33 -3.02
N SER A 121 17.02 41.04 -2.64
CA SER A 121 18.21 40.24 -2.21
C SER A 121 17.90 39.03 -1.30
N THR A 122 18.72 37.98 -1.41
CA THR A 122 19.02 36.91 -0.42
C THR A 122 17.87 36.09 0.20
N ALA A 123 17.75 34.82 -0.24
CA ALA A 123 17.05 33.75 0.47
C ALA A 123 18.04 32.89 1.30
N PRO A 124 17.59 32.25 2.41
CA PRO A 124 18.40 31.26 3.15
C PRO A 124 18.49 29.92 2.39
N PRO A 125 19.53 29.09 2.64
CA PRO A 125 19.82 27.90 1.84
C PRO A 125 19.02 26.65 2.27
N LEU A 126 18.71 25.79 1.30
CA LEU A 126 18.26 24.41 1.54
C LEU A 126 19.46 23.44 1.56
N PRO A 127 19.42 22.34 2.36
CA PRO A 127 20.40 21.27 2.28
C PRO A 127 20.45 20.62 0.89
N GLY A 128 21.65 20.44 0.34
CA GLY A 128 21.82 20.06 -1.07
C GLY A 128 21.61 18.59 -1.36
N ALA A 129 20.76 18.29 -2.34
CA ALA A 129 20.83 17.04 -3.10
C ALA A 129 21.96 17.16 -4.13
N GLN A 130 23.02 16.35 -4.00
CA GLN A 130 24.08 16.29 -5.02
C GLN A 130 23.53 15.56 -6.25
N MET A 131 23.59 16.20 -7.42
CA MET A 131 23.37 15.51 -8.69
C MET A 131 24.59 14.61 -9.01
N PRO A 132 24.41 13.39 -9.51
CA PRO A 132 25.52 12.54 -9.92
C PRO A 132 26.27 13.16 -11.12
N PRO A 133 27.60 13.02 -11.20
CA PRO A 133 28.39 13.55 -12.32
C PRO A 133 28.07 12.77 -13.62
N PRO A 134 28.14 13.42 -14.79
CA PRO A 134 27.95 12.76 -16.08
C PRO A 134 29.12 11.81 -16.41
N PRO A 135 28.88 10.75 -17.21
CA PRO A 135 29.94 9.85 -17.65
C PRO A 135 30.91 10.54 -18.63
N PRO A 136 32.20 10.16 -18.64
CA PRO A 136 33.18 10.65 -19.62
C PRO A 136 32.97 10.02 -21.01
N PRO A 137 33.50 10.66 -22.08
CA PRO A 137 33.52 10.13 -23.45
C PRO A 137 34.63 9.07 -23.67
#